data_AF-A0A9X2M490-F1
#
_entry.id   AF-A0A9X2M490-F1
#
_cell.length_a   1.000
_cell.length_b   1.000
_cell.length_c   1.000
_cell.angle_alpha   90.00
_cell.angle_beta   90.00
_cell.angle_gamma   90.00
#
_symmetry.space_group_name_H-M   'P 1'
#
loop_
_entity.id
_entity.type
_entity.pdbx_description
1 polymer ?
#
loop_
_entity_poly.entity_id
_entity_poly.type
_entity_poly.pdbx_seq_one_letter_code
_entity_poly.pdbx_strand_id
1 'polypeptide(L)'
;MKLRPTVRSSGAVAALAALLLGGLAAAPAATAQPPADAAGEGLSVWTAQVTKEQIPLLLRAGADGTELGRQVPEKGSGPVGLYLTAEQAAELRGKGVRITEKKVSAQTHNRLKAAGDGVFRPYSGEGGLKQQQAGGVVG
;
A
#
# COMPACT_ATOMS: atom_id res chain seq x y z
N MET A 1 75.07 -0.71 -8.87
CA MET A 1 74.17 -0.73 -7.70
C MET A 1 73.30 0.54 -7.72
N LYS A 2 72.00 0.42 -7.37
CA LYS A 2 70.89 1.43 -7.39
C LYS A 2 70.18 1.60 -8.74
N LEU A 3 68.85 1.72 -8.88
CA LEU A 3 67.63 1.48 -8.06
C LEU A 3 66.44 1.31 -9.04
N ARG A 4 65.44 0.48 -8.72
CA ARG A 4 64.20 0.28 -9.52
C ARG A 4 63.28 1.52 -9.52
N PRO A 5 62.40 1.69 -10.53
CA PRO A 5 61.10 2.29 -10.30
C PRO A 5 59.96 1.32 -10.64
N THR A 6 59.08 1.14 -9.66
CA THR A 6 57.80 0.45 -9.71
C THR A 6 56.82 1.19 -10.63
N VAL A 7 56.24 0.48 -11.60
CA VAL A 7 55.22 1.03 -12.50
C VAL A 7 53.94 1.27 -11.70
N ARG A 8 53.54 2.54 -11.60
CA ARG A 8 52.40 3.03 -10.84
C ARG A 8 51.08 2.65 -11.52
N SER A 9 50.23 1.93 -10.80
CA SER A 9 48.85 1.52 -11.13
C SER A 9 47.83 2.67 -11.09
N SER A 10 48.18 3.84 -11.63
CA SER A 10 47.36 5.05 -11.52
C SER A 10 46.15 5.09 -12.47
N GLY A 11 46.18 4.33 -13.57
CA GLY A 11 45.09 4.33 -14.56
C GLY A 11 43.84 3.56 -14.13
N ALA A 12 44.01 2.47 -13.37
CA ALA A 12 42.89 1.62 -12.94
C ALA A 12 41.99 2.32 -11.90
N VAL A 13 42.58 3.14 -11.02
CA VAL A 13 41.84 3.88 -9.99
C VAL A 13 41.00 4.99 -10.61
N ALA A 14 41.52 5.68 -11.64
CA ALA A 14 40.80 6.72 -12.36
C ALA A 14 39.59 6.16 -13.14
N ALA A 15 39.74 4.99 -13.77
CA ALA A 15 38.65 4.32 -14.49
C ALA A 15 37.50 3.88 -13.56
N LEU A 16 37.83 3.36 -12.37
CA LEU A 16 36.85 3.00 -11.33
C LEU A 16 36.09 4.22 -10.80
N ALA A 17 36.78 5.35 -10.58
CA ALA A 17 36.13 6.59 -10.15
C ALA A 17 35.17 7.15 -11.21
N ALA A 18 35.54 7.09 -12.49
CA ALA A 18 34.68 7.55 -13.59
C ALA A 18 33.42 6.66 -13.76
N LEU A 19 33.55 5.34 -13.60
CA LEU A 19 32.42 4.41 -13.63
C LEU A 19 31.46 4.61 -12.45
N LEU A 20 31.98 4.87 -11.25
CA LEU A 20 31.18 5.13 -10.05
C LEU A 20 30.44 6.48 -10.13
N LEU A 21 31.06 7.50 -10.71
CA LEU A 21 30.45 8.81 -10.91
C LEU A 21 29.44 8.83 -12.08
N GLY A 22 29.70 8.05 -13.15
CA GLY A 22 28.81 7.95 -14.30
C GLY A 22 27.57 7.07 -14.07
N GLY A 23 27.68 6.02 -13.25
CA GLY A 23 26.58 5.09 -12.99
C GLY A 23 25.43 5.65 -12.14
N LEU A 24 25.68 6.70 -11.35
CA LEU A 24 24.69 7.21 -10.40
C LEU A 24 23.67 8.20 -11.01
N ALA A 25 23.93 8.73 -12.21
CA ALA A 25 23.11 9.77 -12.82
C ALA A 25 21.99 9.24 -13.74
N ALA A 26 21.90 7.93 -13.98
CA ALA A 26 21.05 7.35 -15.01
C ALA A 26 20.04 6.29 -14.50
N ALA A 27 19.71 6.29 -13.21
CA ALA A 27 18.56 5.54 -12.75
C ALA A 27 17.30 6.41 -12.99
N PRO A 28 16.43 6.09 -13.95
CA PRO A 28 15.13 6.75 -14.03
C PRO A 28 14.43 6.48 -12.70
N ALA A 29 14.09 7.55 -11.98
CA ALA A 29 13.22 7.45 -10.82
C ALA A 29 11.87 6.95 -11.33
N ALA A 30 11.64 5.64 -11.25
CA ALA A 30 10.36 5.02 -11.49
C ALA A 30 9.42 5.44 -10.35
N THR A 31 8.85 6.63 -10.47
CA THR A 31 7.76 7.06 -9.62
C THR A 31 6.51 6.35 -10.13
N ALA A 32 5.92 5.50 -9.29
CA ALA A 32 4.65 4.87 -9.61
C ALA A 32 3.59 5.97 -9.60
N GLN A 33 3.21 6.45 -10.80
CA GLN A 33 2.11 7.38 -10.96
C GLN A 33 0.81 6.61 -10.67
N PRO A 34 0.02 6.98 -9.64
CA PRO A 34 -1.26 6.33 -9.44
C PRO A 34 -2.13 6.59 -10.67
N PRO A 35 -2.82 5.58 -11.22
CA PRO A 35 -3.65 5.76 -12.39
C PRO A 35 -4.69 6.84 -12.11
N ALA A 36 -4.75 7.84 -13.00
CA ALA A 36 -5.83 8.81 -13.03
C ALA A 36 -7.10 8.05 -13.38
N ASP A 37 -7.94 7.84 -12.38
CA ASP A 37 -9.26 7.21 -12.50
C ASP A 37 -9.23 5.74 -12.96
N ALA A 38 -8.78 4.85 -12.08
CA ALA A 38 -9.10 3.42 -12.12
C ALA A 38 -10.58 3.15 -11.73
N ALA A 39 -11.52 3.91 -12.32
CA ALA A 39 -12.96 3.75 -12.15
C ALA A 39 -13.42 2.49 -12.90
N GLY A 40 -13.00 1.32 -12.41
CA GLY A 40 -13.33 0.02 -12.98
C GLY A 40 -12.34 -1.08 -12.58
N GLU A 41 -11.04 -0.77 -12.58
CA GLU A 41 -9.97 -1.73 -12.27
C GLU A 41 -9.47 -1.66 -10.82
N GLY A 42 -9.83 -0.62 -10.06
CA GLY A 42 -9.41 -0.45 -8.67
C GLY A 42 -10.14 -1.38 -7.67
N LEU A 43 -9.42 -1.81 -6.63
CA LEU A 43 -10.03 -2.47 -5.47
C LEU A 43 -10.91 -1.48 -4.71
N SER A 44 -12.16 -1.88 -4.45
CA SER A 44 -13.10 -1.13 -3.62
C SER A 44 -13.49 -1.95 -2.40
N VAL A 45 -13.97 -1.27 -1.35
CA VAL A 45 -14.49 -1.93 -0.16
C VAL A 45 -15.96 -2.25 -0.36
N TRP A 46 -16.33 -3.50 -0.11
CA TRP A 46 -17.70 -3.99 -0.21
C TRP A 46 -18.13 -4.59 1.13
N THR A 47 -19.42 -4.52 1.41
CA THR A 47 -20.05 -5.23 2.53
C THR A 47 -20.97 -6.31 1.99
N ALA A 48 -20.81 -7.54 2.47
CA ALA A 48 -21.60 -8.69 2.05
C ALA A 48 -22.32 -9.35 3.22
N GLN A 49 -23.54 -9.84 2.99
CA GLN A 49 -24.19 -10.80 3.89
C GLN A 49 -23.90 -12.21 3.39
N VAL A 50 -23.17 -12.97 4.19
CA VAL A 50 -22.59 -14.27 3.79
C VAL A 50 -23.12 -15.37 4.71
N THR A 51 -23.59 -16.47 4.12
CA THR A 51 -23.92 -17.69 4.86
C THR A 51 -22.75 -18.67 4.87
N LYS A 52 -22.80 -19.69 5.73
CA LYS A 52 -21.74 -20.71 5.83
C LYS A 52 -21.52 -21.46 4.53
N GLU A 53 -22.60 -21.72 3.78
CA GLU A 53 -22.58 -22.39 2.47
C GLU A 53 -21.92 -21.55 1.38
N GLN A 54 -21.87 -20.23 1.56
CA GLN A 54 -21.28 -19.29 0.59
C GLN A 54 -19.78 -19.09 0.80
N ILE A 55 -19.21 -19.51 1.94
CA ILE A 55 -17.76 -19.35 2.24
C ILE A 55 -16.86 -19.87 1.10
N PRO A 56 -17.09 -21.05 0.50
CA PRO A 56 -16.26 -21.52 -0.62
C PRO A 56 -16.27 -20.60 -1.84
N LEU A 57 -17.34 -19.84 -2.08
CA LEU A 57 -17.39 -18.87 -3.17
C LEU A 57 -16.45 -17.69 -2.91
N LEU A 58 -16.42 -17.21 -1.67
CA LEU A 58 -15.56 -16.09 -1.27
C LEU A 58 -14.09 -16.49 -1.22
N LEU A 59 -13.77 -17.71 -0.76
CA LEU A 59 -12.40 -18.24 -0.80
C LEU A 59 -11.85 -18.31 -2.23
N ARG A 60 -12.67 -18.74 -3.19
CA ARG A 60 -12.29 -18.73 -4.62
C ARG A 60 -12.07 -17.33 -5.18
N ALA A 61 -12.76 -16.33 -4.63
CA ALA A 61 -12.55 -14.93 -4.97
C ALA A 61 -11.33 -14.32 -4.24
N GLY A 62 -10.58 -15.10 -3.45
CA GLY A 62 -9.37 -14.67 -2.76
C GLY A 62 -9.60 -14.07 -1.37
N ALA A 63 -10.80 -14.21 -0.79
CA ALA A 63 -11.06 -13.75 0.57
C ALA A 63 -10.33 -14.62 1.63
N ASP A 64 -9.94 -14.01 2.74
CA ASP A 64 -9.27 -14.70 3.86
C ASP A 64 -10.25 -15.58 4.64
N GLY A 65 -10.02 -16.89 4.61
CA GLY A 65 -10.85 -17.88 5.31
C GLY A 65 -10.83 -17.75 6.83
N THR A 66 -9.75 -17.22 7.41
CA THR A 66 -9.65 -16.99 8.86
C THR A 66 -10.62 -15.90 9.28
N GLU A 67 -10.74 -14.83 8.49
CA GLU A 67 -11.69 -13.76 8.76
C GLU A 67 -13.14 -14.21 8.56
N LEU A 68 -13.41 -14.97 7.48
CA LEU A 68 -14.74 -15.53 7.23
C LEU A 68 -15.19 -16.46 8.37
N GLY A 69 -14.30 -17.30 8.90
CA GLY A 69 -14.60 -18.20 10.01
C GLY A 69 -14.94 -17.50 11.32
N ARG A 70 -14.51 -16.24 11.52
CA ARG A 70 -14.86 -15.43 12.70
C ARG A 70 -16.17 -14.70 12.55
N GLN A 71 -16.47 -14.20 11.35
CA GLN A 71 -17.58 -13.29 11.10
C GLN A 71 -18.87 -14.00 10.65
N VAL A 72 -18.76 -15.15 9.99
CA VAL A 72 -19.92 -15.88 9.47
C VAL A 72 -20.46 -16.81 10.56
N PRO A 73 -21.73 -16.64 10.99
CA PRO A 73 -22.33 -17.49 12.01
C PRO A 73 -22.61 -18.90 11.47
N GLU A 74 -22.74 -19.85 12.40
CA GLU A 74 -23.10 -21.25 12.08
C GLU A 74 -24.47 -21.38 11.39
N LYS A 75 -25.39 -20.45 11.66
CA LYS A 75 -26.71 -20.38 11.03
C LYS A 75 -27.04 -18.95 10.63
N GLY A 76 -27.68 -18.78 9.48
CA GLY A 76 -28.06 -17.47 8.95
C GLY A 76 -26.93 -16.79 8.18
N SER A 77 -26.94 -15.45 8.13
CA SER A 77 -25.93 -14.66 7.41
C SER A 77 -25.24 -13.64 8.31
N GLY A 78 -23.92 -13.51 8.18
CA GLY A 78 -23.11 -12.49 8.86
C GLY A 78 -22.62 -11.40 7.90
N PRO A 79 -22.43 -10.16 8.38
CA PRO A 79 -21.79 -9.10 7.59
C PRO A 79 -20.29 -9.35 7.47
N VAL A 80 -19.76 -9.23 6.25
CA VAL A 80 -18.32 -9.34 5.95
C VAL A 80 -17.84 -8.16 5.11
N GLY A 81 -16.68 -7.61 5.46
CA GLY A 81 -15.97 -6.62 4.66
C GLY A 81 -15.04 -7.28 3.64
N LEU A 82 -15.17 -6.92 2.36
CA LEU A 82 -14.39 -7.50 1.26
C LEU A 82 -13.71 -6.42 0.44
N TYR A 83 -12.49 -6.70 -0.03
CA TYR A 83 -11.76 -5.86 -0.98
C TYR A 83 -11.81 -6.54 -2.33
N LEU A 84 -12.59 -5.99 -3.26
CA LEU A 84 -12.86 -6.63 -4.55
C LEU A 84 -12.88 -5.59 -5.67
N THR A 85 -12.59 -6.03 -6.89
CA THR A 85 -12.93 -5.27 -8.08
C THR A 85 -14.45 -5.27 -8.29
N ALA A 86 -14.94 -4.34 -9.11
CA ALA A 86 -16.37 -4.30 -9.45
C ALA A 86 -16.84 -5.58 -10.15
N GLU A 87 -16.00 -6.18 -11.00
CA GLU A 87 -16.27 -7.43 -11.71
C GLU A 87 -16.42 -8.61 -10.75
N GLN A 88 -15.46 -8.79 -9.83
CA GLN A 88 -15.53 -9.84 -8.80
C GLN A 88 -16.78 -9.70 -7.93
N ALA A 89 -17.13 -8.46 -7.55
CA ALA A 89 -18.36 -8.20 -6.79
C ALA A 89 -19.63 -8.52 -7.60
N ALA A 90 -19.63 -8.26 -8.92
CA ALA A 90 -20.74 -8.60 -9.80
C ALA A 90 -20.89 -10.13 -9.96
N GLU A 91 -19.79 -10.87 -10.09
CA GLU A 91 -19.82 -12.32 -10.12
C GLU A 91 -20.40 -12.93 -8.84
N LEU A 92 -19.98 -12.42 -7.68
CA LEU A 92 -20.49 -12.90 -6.39
C LEU A 92 -21.98 -12.58 -6.24
N ARG A 93 -22.47 -11.42 -6.73
CA ARG A 93 -23.91 -11.15 -6.82
C ARG A 93 -24.64 -12.16 -7.70
N GLY A 94 -24.09 -12.45 -8.87
CA GLY A 94 -24.65 -13.46 -9.78
C GLY A 94 -24.74 -14.85 -9.15
N LYS A 95 -23.87 -15.15 -8.17
CA LYS A 95 -23.87 -16.38 -7.37
C LYS A 95 -24.74 -16.29 -6.11
N GLY A 96 -25.53 -15.23 -5.94
CA GLY A 96 -26.50 -15.05 -4.85
C GLY A 96 -25.94 -14.43 -3.57
N VAL A 97 -24.70 -13.93 -3.57
CA VAL A 97 -24.14 -13.22 -2.41
C VAL A 97 -24.71 -11.79 -2.39
N ARG A 98 -25.37 -11.43 -1.28
CA ARG A 98 -25.87 -10.05 -1.09
C ARG A 98 -24.72 -9.13 -0.74
N ILE A 99 -24.16 -8.46 -1.73
CA ILE A 99 -23.02 -7.56 -1.60
C ILE A 99 -23.38 -6.14 -2.03
N THR A 100 -22.81 -5.14 -1.37
CA THR A 100 -23.04 -3.70 -1.61
C THR A 100 -21.72 -2.94 -1.48
N GLU A 101 -21.46 -1.99 -2.37
CA GLU A 101 -20.26 -1.16 -2.32
C GLU A 101 -20.32 -0.21 -1.13
N LYS A 102 -19.23 -0.09 -0.38
CA LYS A 102 -19.13 0.87 0.72
C LYS A 102 -18.77 2.25 0.17
N LYS A 103 -19.78 3.07 -0.09
CA LYS A 103 -19.60 4.47 -0.51
C LYS A 103 -19.45 5.39 0.69
N VAL A 104 -18.46 6.28 0.65
CA VAL A 104 -18.31 7.34 1.65
C VAL A 104 -19.28 8.47 1.29
N SER A 105 -20.14 8.85 2.24
CA SER A 105 -21.10 9.93 1.99
C SER A 105 -20.41 11.28 1.81
N ALA A 106 -20.98 12.16 0.99
CA ALA A 106 -20.48 13.52 0.79
C ALA A 106 -20.34 14.28 2.13
N GLN A 107 -21.27 14.09 3.06
CA GLN A 107 -21.18 14.65 4.41
C GLN A 107 -19.96 14.13 5.20
N THR A 108 -19.59 12.86 5.03
CA THR A 108 -18.40 12.29 5.66
C THR A 108 -17.13 12.85 5.03
N HIS A 109 -17.09 13.01 3.71
CA HIS A 109 -15.99 13.73 3.05
C HIS A 109 -15.85 15.17 3.53
N ASN A 110 -16.96 15.90 3.68
CA ASN A 110 -16.94 17.28 4.17
C ASN A 110 -16.43 17.36 5.62
N ARG A 111 -16.84 16.42 6.49
CA ARG A 111 -16.30 16.32 7.87
C ARG A 111 -14.81 15.99 7.89
N LEU A 112 -14.35 15.06 7.04
CA LEU A 112 -12.93 14.71 6.94
C LEU A 112 -12.08 15.89 6.47
N LYS A 113 -12.56 16.67 5.49
CA LYS A 113 -11.90 17.90 5.05
C LYS A 113 -11.85 18.95 6.16
N ALA A 114 -12.96 19.17 6.86
CA ALA A 114 -13.04 20.15 7.95
C ALA A 114 -12.19 19.79 9.17
N ALA A 115 -11.96 18.49 9.43
CA ALA A 115 -11.10 18.00 10.51
C ALA A 115 -9.60 17.97 10.14
N GLY A 116 -9.25 18.32 8.90
CA GLY A 116 -7.94 18.06 8.29
C GLY A 116 -6.77 18.88 8.83
N ASP A 117 -7.00 19.99 9.53
CA ASP A 117 -5.93 20.97 9.74
C ASP A 117 -5.26 20.93 11.14
N GLY A 118 -5.50 19.91 11.98
CA GLY A 118 -4.92 19.92 13.33
C GLY A 118 -4.74 18.60 14.08
N VAL A 119 -5.27 17.47 13.58
CA VAL A 119 -5.20 16.18 14.31
C VAL A 119 -4.03 15.32 13.84
N PHE A 120 -3.58 15.48 12.59
CA PHE A 120 -2.44 14.74 12.05
C PHE A 120 -1.15 15.54 12.19
N ARG A 121 -0.27 15.11 13.09
CA ARG A 121 1.12 15.59 13.12
C ARG A 121 1.95 14.78 12.13
N PRO A 122 2.62 15.42 11.15
CA PRO A 122 3.44 14.67 10.20
C PRO A 122 4.59 13.97 10.94
N TYR A 123 4.98 12.79 10.44
CA TYR A 123 6.05 12.00 11.05
C TYR A 123 7.42 12.68 10.88
N SER A 124 7.61 13.43 9.79
CA SER A 124 8.82 14.19 9.43
C SER A 124 8.54 15.69 9.29
N GLY A 125 9.58 16.51 9.36
CA GLY A 125 9.48 17.98 9.30
C GLY A 125 9.57 18.62 10.69
N GLU A 126 9.66 19.94 10.73
CA GLU A 126 9.71 20.73 11.96
C GLU A 126 8.43 20.52 12.77
N GLY A 127 8.56 20.18 14.06
CA GLY A 127 7.44 19.80 14.93
C GLY A 127 6.90 18.38 14.72
N GLY A 128 7.51 17.58 13.84
CA GLY A 128 7.13 16.19 13.56
C GLY A 128 7.64 15.18 14.60
N LEU A 129 7.06 13.98 14.60
CA LEU A 129 7.35 12.93 15.59
C LEU A 129 8.83 12.48 15.59
N LYS A 130 9.51 12.48 14.43
CA LYS A 130 10.95 12.19 14.33
C LYS A 130 11.82 13.19 15.11
N GLN A 131 11.43 14.46 15.16
CA GLN A 131 12.23 15.49 15.84
C GLN A 131 12.22 15.31 17.36
N GLN A 132 11.09 14.86 17.94
CA GLN A 132 11.02 14.51 19.37
C GLN A 132 11.88 13.29 19.71
N GLN A 133 11.88 12.26 18.85
CA GLN A 133 12.72 11.08 19.04
C GLN A 133 14.22 11.41 18.91
N ALA A 134 14.59 12.41 18.11
CA ALA A 134 15.96 12.90 17.98
C ALA A 134 16.40 13.83 19.14
N GLY A 135 15.46 14.50 19.81
CA GLY A 135 15.73 15.38 20.95
C GLY A 135 15.78 14.70 22.32
N GLY A 136 15.47 13.40 22.39
CA GLY A 136 15.33 12.62 23.64
C GLY A 136 16.60 11.90 24.13
N VAL A 137 17.79 12.24 23.62
CA VAL A 137 19.07 11.72 24.13
C VAL A 137 19.90 12.85 24.73
N VAL A 138 19.30 13.65 25.62
CA VAL A 138 20.04 14.37 26.68
C VAL A 138 19.09 14.51 27.86
N GLY A 139 19.38 13.79 28.94
CA GLY A 139 18.60 13.74 30.18
C GLY A 139 18.99 12.51 30.98
#